data_AF-L5M810-F1
#
_entry.id   AF-L5M810-F1
#
_cell.length_a   1.000
_cell.length_b   1.000
_cell.length_c   1.000
_cell.angle_alpha   90.00
_cell.angle_beta   90.00
_cell.angle_gamma   90.00
#
_symmetry.space_group_name_H-M   'P 1'
#
loop_
_entity.id
_entity.type
_entity.pdbx_description
1 polymer ?
#
loop_
_entity_poly.entity_id
_entity_poly.type
_entity_poly.pdbx_seq_one_letter_code
_entity_poly.pdbx_strand_id
1 'polypeptide(L)'
;MCFCGVDTDNFIVSLGHYTYSRHYPGVFILFDENHFGFIWPEVNYFILFGRVQNTFQNVEAPSPQAFLEMLKNIQSGPPGRSSLHAL
;
A
#
# COMPACT_ATOMS: atom_id res chain seq x y z
N MET A 1 -1.01 1.06 -21.56
CA MET A 1 -1.39 -0.38 -21.48
C MET A 1 -2.34 -0.56 -20.30
N CYS A 2 -3.20 -1.59 -20.31
CA CYS A 2 -4.15 -1.84 -19.20
C CYS A 2 -3.95 -3.24 -18.62
N PHE A 3 -4.12 -3.37 -17.31
CA PHE A 3 -3.94 -4.61 -16.56
C PHE A 3 -5.04 -4.77 -15.51
N CYS A 4 -5.47 -6.00 -15.26
CA CYS A 4 -6.33 -6.30 -14.12
C CYS A 4 -5.52 -6.16 -12.82
N GLY A 5 -6.09 -5.49 -11.83
CA GLY A 5 -5.48 -5.36 -10.51
C GLY A 5 -6.51 -5.46 -9.40
N VAL A 6 -6.04 -5.58 -8.17
CA VAL A 6 -6.85 -5.56 -6.96
C VAL A 6 -6.19 -4.59 -6.01
N ASP A 7 -6.89 -3.52 -5.66
CA ASP A 7 -6.46 -2.64 -4.59
C ASP A 7 -6.93 -3.20 -3.24
N THR A 8 -6.13 -3.01 -2.19
CA THR A 8 -6.46 -3.49 -0.84
C THR A 8 -6.47 -2.30 0.11
N ASP A 9 -7.65 -1.95 0.60
CA ASP A 9 -7.83 -0.91 1.59
C ASP A 9 -8.02 -1.55 2.98
N ASN A 10 -7.20 -1.12 3.94
CA ASN A 10 -7.22 -1.61 5.31
C ASN A 10 -7.95 -0.61 6.19
N PHE A 11 -9.17 -0.97 6.63
CA PHE A 11 -9.93 -0.17 7.59
C PHE A 11 -9.64 -0.62 9.01
N ILE A 12 -9.20 0.32 9.86
CA ILE A 12 -9.12 0.13 11.30
C ILE A 12 -10.47 0.52 11.88
N VAL A 13 -11.25 -0.45 12.38
CA VAL A 13 -12.47 -0.15 13.12
C VAL A 13 -12.09 0.11 14.59
N SER A 14 -12.27 1.34 15.06
CA SER A 14 -11.89 1.77 16.41
C SER A 14 -12.64 1.03 17.52
N LEU A 15 -13.73 0.34 17.21
CA LEU A 15 -14.51 -0.45 18.17
C LEU A 15 -13.95 -1.88 18.24
N GLY A 16 -12.82 -2.06 18.94
CA GLY A 16 -12.27 -3.40 19.26
C GLY A 16 -10.97 -3.80 18.56
N HIS A 17 -10.20 -2.85 18.00
CA HIS A 17 -8.89 -3.11 17.38
C HIS A 17 -8.89 -4.22 16.33
N TYR A 18 -9.95 -4.30 15.52
CA TYR A 18 -10.01 -5.23 14.40
C TYR A 18 -9.63 -4.51 13.11
N THR A 19 -8.63 -5.03 12.41
CA THR A 19 -8.30 -4.60 11.04
C THR A 19 -9.09 -5.45 10.06
N TYR A 20 -9.98 -4.81 9.29
CA TYR A 20 -10.66 -5.48 8.18
C TYR A 20 -10.08 -4.96 6.86
N SER A 21 -9.63 -5.87 6.02
CA SER A 21 -9.14 -5.58 4.68
C SER A 21 -10.28 -5.75 3.68
N ARG A 22 -10.53 -4.72 2.86
CA ARG A 22 -11.42 -4.83 1.70
C ARG A 22 -10.59 -4.82 0.42
N HIS A 23 -10.92 -5.76 -0.46
CA HIS A 23 -10.29 -5.86 -1.78
C HIS A 23 -11.22 -5.25 -2.83
N TYR A 24 -10.68 -4.36 -3.65
CA TYR A 24 -11.37 -3.67 -4.73
C TYR A 24 -10.76 -4.11 -6.07
N PRO A 25 -11.39 -5.05 -6.79
CA PRO A 25 -11.00 -5.38 -8.16
C PRO A 25 -11.10 -4.13 -9.05
N GLY A 26 -10.12 -3.95 -9.93
CA GLY A 26 -10.03 -2.75 -10.74
C GLY A 26 -9.14 -2.90 -11.97
N VAL A 27 -9.00 -1.79 -12.67
CA VAL A 27 -8.17 -1.70 -13.88
C VAL A 27 -7.03 -0.74 -13.61
N PHE A 28 -5.81 -1.23 -13.69
CA PHE A 28 -4.59 -0.44 -13.73
C PHE A 28 -4.35 0.05 -15.16
N ILE A 29 -4.07 1.33 -15.32
CA ILE A 29 -3.83 1.98 -16.61
C ILE A 29 -2.47 2.67 -16.58
N LEU A 30 -1.55 2.22 -17.43
CA LEU A 30 -0.28 2.89 -17.67
C LEU A 30 -0.44 3.94 -18.78
N PHE A 31 -0.24 5.21 -18.44
CA PHE A 31 -0.32 6.33 -19.40
C PHE A 31 1.03 6.58 -20.08
N ASP A 32 2.07 6.78 -19.28
CA ASP A 32 3.44 7.03 -19.74
C ASP A 32 4.47 6.55 -18.69
N GLU A 33 5.75 6.89 -18.86
CA GLU A 33 6.83 6.46 -17.95
C GLU A 33 6.66 6.95 -16.50
N ASN A 34 5.98 8.08 -16.30
CA ASN A 34 5.88 8.76 -15.02
C ASN A 34 4.45 8.82 -14.47
N HIS A 35 3.44 8.38 -15.21
CA HIS A 35 2.04 8.45 -14.81
C HIS A 35 1.28 7.15 -15.03
N PHE A 36 0.49 6.78 -14.03
CA PHE A 36 -0.45 5.67 -14.11
C PHE A 36 -1.71 5.98 -13.32
N GLY A 37 -2.78 5.23 -13.54
CA GLY A 37 -4.02 5.35 -12.78
C GLY A 37 -4.63 4.01 -12.43
N PHE A 38 -5.58 4.04 -11.50
CA PHE A 38 -6.34 2.87 -11.08
C PHE A 38 -7.83 3.22 -11.00
N ILE A 39 -8.67 2.44 -11.68
CA ILE A 39 -10.12 2.57 -11.61
C ILE A 39 -10.66 1.56 -10.60
N TRP A 40 -11.48 2.03 -9.67
CA TRP A 40 -12.36 1.21 -8.83
C TRP A 40 -13.79 1.22 -9.39
N PRO A 41 -14.20 0.20 -10.16
CA PRO A 41 -15.53 0.18 -10.77
C PRO A 41 -16.65 0.14 -9.72
N GLU A 42 -16.45 -0.60 -8.62
CA GLU A 42 -17.47 -0.77 -7.57
C GLU A 42 -17.89 0.54 -6.91
N VAL A 43 -16.97 1.51 -6.82
CA VAL A 43 -17.22 2.80 -6.15
C VAL A 43 -17.11 3.98 -7.12
N ASN A 44 -17.08 3.72 -8.43
CA ASN A 44 -16.95 4.73 -9.49
C ASN A 44 -15.84 5.75 -9.23
N TYR A 45 -14.69 5.27 -8.76
CA TYR A 45 -13.57 6.13 -8.38
C TYR A 45 -12.38 5.90 -9.31
N PHE A 46 -11.63 6.97 -9.58
CA PHE A 46 -10.40 6.92 -10.35
C PHE A 46 -9.29 7.63 -9.59
N ILE A 47 -8.17 6.93 -9.40
CA ILE A 47 -6.99 7.44 -8.70
C ILE A 47 -5.88 7.63 -9.71
N LEU A 48 -5.30 8.83 -9.75
CA LEU A 48 -4.19 9.18 -10.61
C LEU A 48 -2.91 9.28 -9.79
N PHE A 49 -1.84 8.64 -10.28
CA PHE A 49 -0.53 8.66 -9.67
C PHE A 49 0.50 9.28 -10.62
N GLY A 50 1.40 10.08 -10.05
CA GLY A 50 2.54 10.67 -10.74
C GLY A 50 3.85 10.34 -10.01
N ARG A 51 4.92 10.17 -10.77
CA ARG A 51 6.25 9.87 -10.22
C ARG A 51 6.81 11.07 -9.47
N VAL A 52 7.27 10.82 -8.23
CA VAL A 52 8.07 11.79 -7.48
C VAL A 52 9.44 11.94 -8.16
N GLN A 53 9.76 13.16 -8.59
CA GLN A 53 10.98 13.46 -9.37
C GLN A 53 12.21 13.77 -8.52
N ASN A 54 12.05 13.87 -7.19
CA ASN A 54 13.15 14.17 -6.28
C ASN A 54 14.15 13.01 -6.22
N THR A 55 15.43 13.36 -6.14
CA THR A 55 16.49 12.40 -5.82
C THR A 55 16.68 12.34 -4.31
N PHE A 56 16.69 11.13 -3.75
CA PHE A 56 16.94 10.89 -2.34
C PHE A 56 18.31 10.21 -2.18
N GLN A 57 19.03 10.54 -1.11
CA GLN A 57 20.33 9.94 -0.79
C GLN A 57 20.17 8.75 0.15
N ASN A 58 21.01 7.73 0.00
CA ASN A 58 21.05 6.55 0.88
C ASN A 58 19.72 5.77 0.96
N VAL A 59 18.99 5.66 -0.16
CA VAL A 59 17.65 5.02 -0.21
C VAL A 59 17.63 3.65 -0.85
N GLU A 60 18.75 3.18 -1.39
CA GLU A 60 18.84 1.85 -1.97
C GLU A 60 18.76 0.77 -0.89
N ALA A 61 17.95 -0.25 -1.13
CA ALA A 61 17.90 -1.40 -0.24
C ALA A 61 19.22 -2.20 -0.35
N PRO A 62 19.78 -2.72 0.76
CA PRO A 62 21.01 -3.52 0.72
C PRO A 62 20.91 -4.78 -0.15
N SER A 63 19.71 -5.34 -0.26
CA SER A 63 19.39 -6.50 -1.12
C SER A 63 17.87 -6.57 -1.38
N PRO A 64 17.42 -7.34 -2.40
CA PRO A 64 15.99 -7.57 -2.61
C PRO A 64 15.29 -8.17 -1.39
N GLN A 65 15.96 -9.07 -0.65
CA GLN A 65 15.44 -9.65 0.58
C GLN A 65 15.29 -8.60 1.68
N ALA A 66 16.27 -7.70 1.85
CA ALA A 66 16.18 -6.62 2.83
C ALA A 66 15.01 -5.66 2.51
N PHE A 67 14.72 -5.41 1.24
CA PHE A 67 13.54 -4.64 0.82
C PHE A 67 12.23 -5.35 1.19
N LEU A 68 12.13 -6.66 0.97
CA LEU A 68 10.94 -7.44 1.34
C LEU A 68 10.73 -7.48 2.86
N GLU A 69 11.80 -7.61 3.65
CA GLU A 69 11.71 -7.55 5.11
C GLU A 69 11.28 -6.16 5.60
N MET A 70 11.78 -5.09 4.98
CA MET A 70 11.32 -3.73 5.27
C MET A 70 9.81 -3.58 5.00
N LEU A 71 9.30 -4.07 3.86
CA LEU A 71 7.87 -4.01 3.55
C LEU A 71 7.01 -4.74 4.59
N LYS A 72 7.42 -5.95 5.00
CA LYS A 72 6.74 -6.72 6.05
C LYS A 72 6.68 -5.95 7.36
N ASN A 73 7.82 -5.38 7.78
CA ASN A 73 7.93 -4.63 9.04
C ASN A 73 7.04 -3.37 9.04
N ILE A 74 6.94 -2.66 7.92
CA ILE A 74 6.05 -1.50 7.78
C ILE A 74 4.58 -1.94 7.86
N GLN A 75 4.22 -3.04 7.19
CA GLN A 75 2.84 -3.57 7.18
C GLN A 75 2.40 -4.11 8.54
N SER A 76 3.28 -4.75 9.31
CA SER A 76 2.96 -5.29 10.64
C SER A 76 2.76 -4.20 11.71
N GLY A 77 3.12 -2.95 11.42
CA GLY A 77 3.14 -1.87 12.40
C GLY A 77 4.28 -2.00 13.43
N PRO A 78 4.42 -1.02 14.35
CA PRO A 78 5.52 -1.01 15.30
C PRO A 78 5.42 -2.18 16.30
N PRO A 79 6.53 -2.88 16.60
CA PRO A 79 6.57 -3.86 17.67
C PRO A 79 6.32 -3.16 19.01
N GLY A 80 5.27 -3.56 19.75
CA GLY A 80 4.97 -3.06 21.10
C GLY A 80 3.57 -2.49 21.33
N ARG A 81 2.71 -2.36 20.32
CA ARG A 81 1.28 -2.02 20.56
C ARG A 81 0.45 -3.17 21.12
N SER A 82 0.96 -4.41 21.09
CA SER A 82 0.27 -5.60 21.61
C SER A 82 0.56 -5.93 23.08
N SER A 83 1.38 -5.13 23.78
CA SER A 83 1.90 -5.47 25.12
C SER A 83 1.51 -4.50 26.26
N LEU A 84 0.44 -3.69 26.09
CA LEU A 84 -0.13 -2.90 27.20
C LEU A 84 -1.18 -3.67 28.05
N HIS A 85 -1.21 -4.99 27.97
CA HIS A 85 -1.94 -5.85 28.92
C HIS A 85 -0.97 -6.81 29.60
N ALA A 86 -0.09 -6.27 30.43
CA ALA A 86 0.66 -7.02 31.43
C ALA A 86 1.11 -6.09 32.58
N LEU A 87 0.17 -5.35 33.18
CA LEU A 87 0.22 -4.85 34.56
C LEU A 87 -1.22 -4.70 35.08
#